data_AF-A0A2K2RJZ8-F1
#
_entry.id   AF-A0A2K2RJZ8-F1
#
_cell.length_a   1.000
_cell.length_b   1.000
_cell.length_c   1.000
_cell.angle_alpha   90.00
_cell.angle_beta   90.00
_cell.angle_gamma   90.00
#
_symmetry.space_group_name_H-M   'P 1'
#
loop_
_entity.id
_entity.type
_entity.pdbx_description
1 polymer ?
#
loop_
_entity_poly.entity_id
_entity_poly.type
_entity_poly.pdbx_seq_one_letter_code
_entity_poly.pdbx_strand_id
1 'polypeptide(L)'
;MSAHPYDHGHTVAGWTGCGIAVAGTAVLGVGVCAVSGPLLLAGAAVEVIALLVTWALHLAGWGKPSGPRPRQEWSWRVRDSGARAGHAECVGCRLAGRRGGPVGEPAPVTAPTAAPAVSPAPAAPVEADPVGAGS
;
A
#
# COMPACT_ATOMS: atom_id res chain seq x y z
N MET A 1 1.43 -22.27 -13.25
CA MET A 1 0.57 -21.23 -12.64
C MET A 1 1.42 -19.99 -12.43
N SER A 2 1.35 -19.03 -13.35
CA SER A 2 2.00 -17.73 -13.17
C SER A 2 1.22 -16.98 -12.10
N ALA A 3 1.78 -16.83 -10.91
CA ALA A 3 1.14 -16.06 -9.85
C ALA A 3 1.06 -14.60 -10.32
N HIS A 4 -0.12 -14.15 -10.73
CA HIS A 4 -0.36 -12.73 -10.92
C HIS A 4 -0.14 -12.08 -9.56
N PRO A 5 0.86 -11.20 -9.38
CA PRO A 5 1.17 -10.70 -8.06
C PRO A 5 -0.02 -9.85 -7.59
N TYR A 6 -0.49 -10.13 -6.38
CA TYR A 6 -1.65 -9.49 -5.79
C TYR A 6 -1.28 -8.92 -4.43
N ASP A 7 -1.86 -7.78 -4.09
CA ASP A 7 -1.71 -7.22 -2.76
C ASP A 7 -2.56 -8.03 -1.76
N HIS A 8 -1.90 -8.94 -1.04
CA HIS A 8 -2.49 -9.80 -0.01
C HIS A 8 -3.09 -9.03 1.19
N GLY A 9 -2.93 -7.71 1.25
CA GLY A 9 -3.56 -6.90 2.29
C GLY A 9 -2.93 -7.06 3.67
N HIS A 10 -1.68 -7.52 3.74
CA HIS A 10 -0.89 -7.51 4.96
C HIS A 10 -0.65 -6.06 5.39
N THR A 11 -1.42 -5.60 6.36
CA THR A 11 -1.32 -4.24 6.90
C THR A 11 -1.16 -4.31 8.40
N VAL A 12 -0.49 -3.33 8.99
CA VAL A 12 -0.34 -3.25 10.45
C VAL A 12 -1.72 -3.16 11.10
N ALA A 13 -2.62 -2.33 10.56
CA ALA A 13 -4.00 -2.25 11.03
C ALA A 13 -4.71 -3.62 11.02
N GLY A 14 -4.60 -4.38 9.92
CA GLY A 14 -5.24 -5.68 9.78
C GLY A 14 -4.70 -6.71 10.77
N TRP A 15 -3.38 -6.84 10.89
CA TRP A 15 -2.76 -7.82 11.80
C TRP A 15 -2.97 -7.48 13.28
N THR A 16 -2.86 -6.20 13.65
CA THR A 16 -3.13 -5.76 15.03
C THR A 16 -4.60 -6.00 15.38
N GLY A 17 -5.53 -5.60 14.51
CA GLY A 17 -6.96 -5.85 14.71
C GLY A 17 -7.29 -7.33 14.86
N CYS A 18 -6.75 -8.17 13.97
CA CYS A 18 -6.93 -9.61 14.01
C CYS A 18 -6.44 -10.22 15.34
N GLY A 19 -5.25 -9.84 15.81
CA GLY A 19 -4.73 -10.32 17.09
C GLY A 19 -5.62 -9.97 18.28
N ILE A 20 -6.15 -8.74 18.33
CA ILE A 20 -7.04 -8.30 19.41
C ILE A 20 -8.38 -9.04 19.33
N ALA A 21 -8.96 -9.16 18.13
CA ALA A 21 -10.23 -9.88 17.93
C ALA A 21 -10.11 -11.37 18.30
N VAL A 22 -9.02 -12.04 17.95
CA VAL A 22 -8.80 -13.44 18.37
C VAL A 22 -8.80 -13.57 19.90
N ALA A 23 -8.15 -12.63 20.60
CA ALA A 23 -8.16 -12.62 22.06
C ALA A 23 -9.57 -12.35 22.64
N GLY A 24 -10.30 -11.36 22.09
CA GLY A 24 -11.67 -11.05 22.50
C GLY A 24 -12.63 -12.21 22.30
N THR A 25 -12.58 -12.84 21.13
CA THR A 25 -13.35 -14.03 20.78
C THR A 25 -13.01 -15.23 21.67
N ALA A 26 -11.73 -15.42 22.04
CA ALA A 26 -11.35 -16.45 23.01
C ALA A 26 -11.99 -16.20 24.39
N VAL A 27 -11.99 -14.95 24.87
CA VAL A 27 -12.65 -14.56 26.13
C VAL A 27 -14.16 -14.78 26.05
N LEU A 28 -14.80 -14.45 24.92
CA LEU A 28 -16.22 -14.76 24.68
C LEU A 28 -16.47 -16.26 24.77
N GLY A 29 -15.64 -17.09 24.13
CA GLY A 29 -15.74 -18.55 24.18
C GLY A 29 -15.67 -19.10 25.60
N VAL A 30 -14.74 -18.59 26.42
CA VAL A 30 -14.66 -18.95 27.85
C VAL A 30 -15.93 -18.50 28.58
N GLY A 31 -16.44 -17.29 28.30
CA GLY A 31 -17.67 -16.78 28.89
C GLY A 31 -18.90 -17.64 28.59
N VAL A 32 -19.02 -18.18 27.37
CA VAL A 32 -20.08 -19.12 26.98
C VAL A 32 -19.95 -20.43 27.77
N CYS A 33 -18.76 -21.04 27.78
CA CYS A 33 -18.53 -22.30 28.50
C CYS A 33 -18.77 -22.19 30.00
N ALA A 34 -18.50 -21.02 30.58
CA ALA A 34 -18.72 -20.73 32.01
C ALA A 34 -20.11 -20.15 32.31
N VAL A 35 -20.96 -19.90 31.31
CA VAL A 35 -22.27 -19.22 31.45
C VAL A 35 -22.14 -17.89 32.22
N SER A 36 -21.11 -17.12 31.89
CA SER A 36 -20.70 -15.92 32.64
C SER A 36 -20.97 -14.64 31.86
N GLY A 37 -22.01 -13.91 32.27
CA GLY A 37 -22.33 -12.58 31.74
C GLY A 37 -21.15 -11.59 31.78
N PRO A 38 -20.40 -11.48 32.90
CA PRO A 38 -19.24 -10.61 32.97
C PRO A 38 -18.14 -10.94 31.95
N LEU A 39 -17.86 -12.24 31.71
CA LEU A 39 -16.86 -12.64 30.70
C LEU A 39 -17.34 -12.34 29.28
N LEU A 40 -18.65 -12.51 29.02
CA LEU A 40 -19.23 -12.14 27.73
C LEU A 40 -19.10 -10.63 27.48
N LEU A 41 -19.40 -9.80 28.49
CA LEU A 41 -19.23 -8.35 28.40
C LEU A 41 -17.77 -7.95 28.18
N ALA A 42 -16.83 -8.59 28.90
CA ALA A 42 -15.40 -8.34 28.73
C ALA A 42 -14.91 -8.68 27.32
N GLY A 43 -15.28 -9.85 26.80
CA GLY A 43 -14.92 -10.26 25.44
C GLY A 43 -15.52 -9.32 24.38
N ALA A 44 -16.79 -8.94 24.51
CA ALA A 44 -17.43 -7.99 23.62
C ALA A 44 -16.76 -6.61 23.66
N ALA A 45 -16.34 -6.13 24.83
CA ALA A 45 -15.59 -4.89 24.96
C ALA A 45 -14.24 -4.97 24.21
N VAL A 46 -13.55 -6.11 24.26
CA VAL A 46 -12.30 -6.32 23.50
C VAL A 46 -12.53 -6.27 22.00
N GLU A 47 -13.64 -6.81 21.48
CA GLU A 47 -14.00 -6.70 20.05
C GLU A 47 -14.24 -5.25 19.63
N VAL A 48 -14.93 -4.46 20.47
CA VAL A 48 -15.10 -3.02 20.22
C VAL A 48 -13.74 -2.31 20.19
N ILE A 49 -12.83 -2.66 21.10
CA ILE A 49 -11.46 -2.13 21.09
C ILE A 49 -10.73 -2.54 19.80
N ALA A 50 -10.85 -3.80 19.35
CA ALA A 50 -10.25 -4.27 18.10
C ALA A 50 -10.71 -3.43 16.90
N LEU A 51 -12.02 -3.17 16.80
CA LEU A 51 -12.61 -2.32 15.77
C LEU A 51 -12.04 -0.91 15.82
N LEU A 52 -12.02 -0.28 17.01
CA LEU A 52 -11.53 1.09 17.18
C LEU A 52 -10.03 1.22 16.89
N VAL A 53 -9.21 0.28 17.34
CA VAL A 53 -7.76 0.24 17.07
C VAL A 53 -7.50 0.07 15.57
N THR A 54 -8.19 -0.88 14.93
CA THR A 54 -8.06 -1.10 13.48
C THR A 54 -8.45 0.14 12.70
N TRP A 55 -9.55 0.79 13.08
CA TRP A 55 -10.03 2.01 12.45
C TRP A 55 -9.05 3.17 12.65
N ALA A 56 -8.56 3.39 13.87
CA ALA A 56 -7.57 4.43 14.17
C ALA A 56 -6.26 4.23 13.38
N LEU A 57 -5.76 2.99 13.31
CA LEU A 57 -4.59 2.64 12.51
C LEU A 57 -4.83 2.86 11.02
N HIS A 58 -6.01 2.49 10.52
CA HIS A 58 -6.41 2.76 9.13
C HIS A 58 -6.42 4.26 8.83
N LEU A 59 -7.04 5.08 9.69
CA LEU A 59 -7.04 6.54 9.56
C LEU A 59 -5.64 7.15 9.70
N ALA A 60 -4.73 6.46 10.39
CA ALA A 60 -3.34 6.83 10.46
C ALA A 60 -2.55 6.38 9.22
N GLY A 61 -3.13 5.68 8.24
CA GLY A 61 -2.44 5.25 7.01
C GLY A 61 -1.69 3.91 7.15
N TRP A 62 -1.97 3.16 8.22
CA TRP A 62 -1.42 1.82 8.43
C TRP A 62 -2.36 0.70 7.98
N GLY A 63 -3.47 1.06 7.32
CA GLY A 63 -4.44 0.15 6.73
C GLY A 63 -4.37 0.14 5.21
N LYS A 64 -5.22 -0.68 4.58
CA LYS A 64 -5.33 -0.72 3.12
C LYS A 64 -6.40 0.28 2.64
N PRO A 65 -6.06 1.25 1.77
CA PRO A 65 -7.07 2.12 1.18
C PRO A 65 -7.99 1.34 0.25
N SER A 66 -9.16 1.90 -0.05
CA SER A 66 -10.06 1.36 -1.07
C SER A 66 -9.44 1.53 -2.46
N GLY A 67 -9.21 0.42 -3.18
CA GLY A 67 -8.68 0.41 -4.55
C GLY A 67 -7.28 -0.20 -4.68
N PRO A 68 -6.72 -0.23 -5.90
CA PRO A 68 -5.38 -0.74 -6.17
C PRO A 68 -4.30 0.18 -5.57
N ARG A 69 -3.30 -0.41 -4.91
CA ARG A 69 -2.13 0.31 -4.40
C ARG A 69 -0.93 0.09 -5.34
N PRO A 70 -0.09 1.10 -5.62
CA PRO A 70 1.19 0.90 -6.31
C PRO A 70 2.04 -0.18 -5.60
N ARG A 71 2.78 -0.99 -6.36
CA ARG A 71 3.56 -2.11 -5.81
C ARG A 71 4.58 -1.69 -4.77
N GLN A 72 5.14 -0.49 -4.92
CA GLN A 72 6.13 0.08 -4.02
C GLN A 72 5.56 0.26 -2.60
N GLU A 73 4.24 0.34 -2.46
CA GLU A 73 3.55 0.56 -1.20
C GLU A 73 2.91 -0.73 -0.64
N TRP A 74 3.15 -1.90 -1.23
CA TRP A 74 2.60 -3.17 -0.74
C TRP A 74 3.25 -3.66 0.56
N SER A 75 4.42 -3.12 0.89
CA SER A 75 5.04 -3.40 2.18
C SER A 75 4.19 -2.84 3.31
N TRP A 76 3.79 -3.69 4.25
CA TRP A 76 3.10 -3.31 5.49
C TRP A 76 3.82 -2.25 6.34
N ARG A 77 5.11 -2.00 6.09
CA ARG A 77 5.92 -0.98 6.76
C ARG A 77 5.80 0.41 6.11
N VAL A 78 5.24 0.48 4.91
CA VAL A 78 5.01 1.74 4.21
C VAL A 78 3.67 2.30 4.66
N ARG A 79 3.71 3.51 5.21
CA ARG A 79 2.52 4.25 5.62
C ARG A 79 1.95 4.99 4.43
N ASP A 80 0.63 4.91 4.26
CA ASP A 80 -0.13 5.68 3.30
C ASP A 80 -0.17 7.17 3.71
N SER A 81 0.38 8.04 2.86
CA SER A 81 0.41 9.48 3.05
C SER A 81 -0.93 10.17 2.74
N GLY A 82 -1.76 9.57 1.88
CA GLY A 82 -3.08 10.05 1.48
C GLY A 82 -4.17 9.88 2.56
N ALA A 83 -3.95 8.99 3.52
CA ALA A 83 -4.90 8.67 4.59
C ALA A 83 -5.40 9.90 5.40
N ARG A 84 -4.61 10.98 5.49
CA ARG A 84 -5.02 12.23 6.15
C ARG A 84 -6.10 12.98 5.38
N ALA A 85 -6.05 12.97 4.05
CA ALA A 85 -7.10 13.55 3.19
C ALA A 85 -8.33 12.63 3.10
N GLY A 86 -8.12 11.33 3.31
CA GLY A 86 -9.12 10.28 3.13
C GLY A 86 -9.19 9.79 1.69
N HIS A 87 -9.94 8.72 1.47
CA HIS A 87 -10.13 8.10 0.16
C HIS A 87 -11.60 8.16 -0.23
N ALA A 88 -11.86 8.50 -1.50
CA ALA A 88 -13.21 8.68 -2.05
C ALA A 88 -14.12 7.48 -1.73
N GLU A 89 -13.64 6.28 -1.98
CA GLU A 89 -14.44 5.05 -1.86
C GLU A 89 -14.27 4.33 -0.50
N CYS A 90 -13.60 4.95 0.47
CA CYS A 90 -13.37 4.32 1.77
C CYS A 90 -14.42 4.74 2.80
N VAL A 91 -15.28 3.80 3.18
CA VAL A 91 -16.27 3.98 4.26
C VAL A 91 -15.59 4.36 5.58
N GLY A 92 -14.45 3.74 5.92
CA GLY A 92 -13.71 4.04 7.15
C GLY A 92 -13.23 5.48 7.22
N CYS A 93 -12.69 6.02 6.13
CA CYS A 93 -12.33 7.44 6.02
C CYS A 93 -13.56 8.34 6.06
N ARG A 94 -14.63 7.96 5.37
CA ARG A 94 -15.88 8.73 5.29
C ARG A 94 -16.58 8.86 6.64
N LEU A 95 -16.60 7.79 7.44
CA LEU A 95 -17.10 7.81 8.82
C LEU A 95 -16.28 8.76 9.72
N ALA A 96 -15.01 9.01 9.38
CA ALA A 96 -14.17 10.02 10.02
C ALA A 96 -14.30 11.42 9.40
N GLY A 97 -15.27 11.65 8.50
CA GLY A 97 -15.46 12.92 7.79
C GLY A 97 -14.46 13.18 6.66
N ARG A 98 -13.58 12.22 6.34
CA ARG A 98 -12.54 12.36 5.31
C ARG A 98 -13.00 11.76 4.00
N ARG A 99 -13.26 12.60 3.00
CA ARG A 99 -13.85 12.17 1.72
C ARG A 99 -12.82 11.99 0.60
N GLY A 100 -11.56 12.38 0.79
CA GLY A 100 -10.59 12.46 -0.29
C GLY A 100 -10.92 13.56 -1.30
N GLY A 101 -9.90 14.13 -1.94
CA GLY A 101 -10.11 14.99 -3.10
C GLY A 101 -10.48 14.16 -4.33
N PRO A 102 -11.09 14.76 -5.38
CA PRO A 102 -11.17 14.10 -6.67
C PRO A 102 -9.76 13.66 -7.07
N VAL A 103 -9.60 12.39 -7.45
CA VAL A 103 -8.35 11.90 -8.04
C VAL A 103 -8.14 12.75 -9.28
N GLY A 104 -7.23 13.71 -9.20
CA GLY A 104 -6.84 14.51 -10.34
C GLY A 104 -6.49 13.55 -11.46
N GLU A 105 -7.19 13.68 -12.58
CA GLU A 105 -6.87 12.99 -13.83
C GLU A 105 -5.36 13.06 -14.01
N PRO A 106 -4.66 11.92 -14.25
CA PRO A 106 -3.22 11.95 -14.39
C PRO A 106 -2.89 12.99 -15.46
N ALA A 107 -2.17 14.04 -15.05
CA ALA A 107 -1.77 15.11 -15.93
C ALA A 107 -1.18 14.45 -17.18
N PRO A 108 -1.63 14.82 -18.39
CA PRO A 108 -1.13 14.22 -19.61
C PRO A 108 0.39 14.34 -19.56
N VAL A 109 1.08 13.20 -19.62
CA VAL A 109 2.52 13.16 -19.76
C VAL A 109 2.79 13.91 -21.06
N THR A 110 3.18 15.18 -20.96
CA THR A 110 3.72 15.92 -22.07
C THR A 110 4.93 15.13 -22.51
N ALA A 111 4.78 14.41 -23.62
CA ALA A 111 5.87 13.72 -24.27
C ALA A 111 7.04 14.71 -24.37
N PRO A 112 8.27 14.31 -24.01
CA PRO A 112 9.40 15.18 -24.24
C PRO A 112 9.43 15.53 -25.72
N THR A 113 9.30 16.83 -26.03
CA THR A 113 9.55 17.37 -27.36
C THR A 113 10.85 16.77 -27.85
N ALA A 114 10.77 15.95 -28.90
CA ALA A 114 11.94 15.39 -29.53
C ALA A 114 12.86 16.55 -29.93
N ALA A 115 14.04 16.61 -29.32
CA ALA A 115 15.13 17.47 -29.79
C ALA A 115 15.39 17.14 -31.26
N PRO A 116 15.68 18.13 -32.13
CA PRO A 116 15.96 17.86 -33.53
C PRO A 116 17.16 16.92 -33.64
N ALA A 117 16.97 15.84 -34.39
CA ALA A 117 18.03 14.87 -34.69
C ALA A 117 19.17 15.60 -35.42
N VAL A 118 20.32 15.69 -34.77
CA VAL A 118 21.56 16.09 -35.42
C VAL A 118 22.05 14.88 -36.22
N SER A 119 22.02 14.98 -37.55
CA SER A 119 22.62 13.98 -38.46
C SER A 119 24.10 13.78 -38.12
N PRO A 120 24.60 12.54 -37.97
CA PRO A 120 26.03 12.31 -37.88
C PRO A 120 26.65 12.51 -39.27
N ALA A 121 27.66 13.38 -39.35
CA ALA A 121 28.53 13.53 -40.51
C ALA A 121 29.34 12.23 -40.76
N PRO A 122 29.64 11.86 -42.03
CA PRO A 122 30.34 10.62 -42.34
C PRO A 122 31.79 10.66 -41.85
N ALA A 123 32.21 9.57 -41.21
CA ALA A 123 33.59 9.34 -40.77
C ALA A 123 34.53 9.22 -41.98
N ALA A 124 35.65 9.95 -41.92
CA ALA A 124 36.74 9.82 -42.87
C ALA A 124 37.45 8.46 -42.71
N PRO A 125 37.99 7.87 -43.79
CA PRO A 125 38.69 6.60 -43.72
C PRO A 125 40.05 6.77 -43.03
N VAL A 126 40.34 5.89 -42.08
CA VAL A 126 41.67 5.77 -41.48
C VAL A 126 42.57 5.06 -42.48
N GLU A 127 43.55 5.79 -42.98
CA GLU A 127 44.62 5.33 -43.84
C GLU A 127 45.49 4.34 -43.06
N ALA A 128 45.63 3.13 -43.60
CA ALA A 128 46.54 2.11 -43.07
C ALA A 128 47.94 2.34 -43.64
N ASP A 129 48.97 2.31 -42.80
CA ASP A 129 50.36 2.24 -43.25
C ASP A 129 51.04 0.97 -42.74
N PRO A 130 51.86 0.27 -43.56
CA PRO A 130 52.30 -1.09 -43.32
C PRO A 130 53.71 -1.20 -42.69
N VAL A 131 53.91 -2.34 -42.02
CA VAL A 131 55.12 -3.20 -42.01
C VAL A 131 56.47 -2.56 -41.63
N GLY A 132 56.92 -2.92 -40.42
CA GLY A 132 58.07 -3.81 -40.21
C GLY A 132 59.50 -3.26 -40.35
N ALA A 133 60.29 -3.43 -39.27
CA ALA A 133 61.63 -4.06 -39.25
C ALA A 133 62.41 -3.59 -38.00
N GLY A 134 63.16 -4.51 -37.39
CA GLY A 134 64.34 -4.15 -36.60
C GLY A 134 64.53 -4.91 -35.30
N SER A 135 65.14 -6.10 -35.43
CA SER A 135 66.17 -6.74 -34.58
C SER A 135 66.05 -6.69 -33.05
#